data_AF-A0A0F9DP70-F1
#
_entry.id   AF-A0A0F9DP70-F1
#
_cell.length_a   1.000
_cell.length_b   1.000
_cell.length_c   1.000
_cell.angle_alpha   90.00
_cell.angle_beta   90.00
_cell.angle_gamma   90.00
#
_symmetry.space_group_name_H-M   'P 1'
#
loop_
_entity.id
_entity.type
_entity.pdbx_description
1 polymer ?
#
loop_
_entity_poly.entity_id
_entity_poly.type
_entity_poly.pdbx_seq_one_letter_code
_entity_poly.pdbx_strand_id
1 'polypeptide(L)'
;MARAQLIITPWQAACKAGFGWAMGNASANIDTGDTVIMVRNDNESRPFYIQAVGAGTEDKGEVVVHRVTATYTAAGTAITPVNMRPGFKVQTSELTCFGDESGNTQGDIIAKFGLSSVTTDENRDSKELVFNGGLILDPGQAVGLDIVGEPELVHGYIWGYFDIEDAS
;
A
#
# COMPACT_ATOMS: atom_id res chain seq x y z
N MET A 1 37.45 -21.17 5.10
CA MET A 1 36.64 -19.93 5.23
C MET A 1 35.36 -20.11 4.45
N ALA A 2 34.21 -20.12 5.11
CA ALA A 2 32.93 -20.04 4.41
C ALA A 2 32.77 -18.61 3.87
N ARG A 3 32.44 -18.46 2.58
CA ARG A 3 32.06 -17.16 2.00
C ARG A 3 30.56 -16.98 2.16
N ALA A 4 30.13 -15.81 2.60
CA ALA A 4 28.72 -15.44 2.58
C ALA A 4 28.28 -15.19 1.12
N GLN A 5 27.14 -15.75 0.74
CA GLN A 5 26.48 -15.48 -0.54
C GLN A 5 25.35 -14.49 -0.30
N LEU A 6 25.32 -13.40 -1.05
CA LEU A 6 24.20 -12.47 -1.05
C LEU A 6 23.06 -13.09 -1.87
N ILE A 7 21.90 -13.31 -1.24
CA ILE A 7 20.66 -13.70 -1.92
C ILE A 7 19.81 -12.43 -2.04
N ILE A 8 19.48 -12.05 -3.27
CA ILE A 8 18.61 -10.89 -3.56
C ILE A 8 17.17 -11.41 -3.64
N THR A 9 16.26 -10.82 -2.86
CA THR A 9 14.84 -11.17 -2.93
C THR A 9 14.19 -10.58 -4.19
N PRO A 10 13.05 -11.11 -4.67
CA PRO A 10 12.32 -10.51 -5.80
C PRO A 10 12.03 -9.03 -5.61
N TRP A 11 11.57 -8.64 -4.41
CA TRP A 11 11.41 -7.24 -4.01
C TRP A 11 12.67 -6.40 -4.23
N GLN A 12 13.81 -6.86 -3.70
CA GLN A 12 15.08 -6.14 -3.82
C GLN A 12 15.56 -6.04 -5.28
N ALA A 13 15.32 -7.08 -6.09
CA ALA A 13 15.60 -7.05 -7.52
C ALA A 13 14.73 -6.00 -8.22
N ALA A 14 13.43 -5.96 -7.90
CA ALA A 14 12.48 -5.04 -8.52
C ALA A 14 12.76 -3.59 -8.16
N CYS A 15 13.05 -3.29 -6.89
CA CYS A 15 13.49 -1.95 -6.48
C CYS A 15 14.75 -1.52 -7.26
N LYS A 16 15.75 -2.39 -7.41
CA LYS A 16 16.96 -2.08 -8.18
C LYS A 16 16.68 -1.82 -9.67
N ALA A 17 15.73 -2.55 -10.25
CA ALA A 17 15.31 -2.40 -11.64
C ALA A 17 14.41 -1.17 -11.87
N GLY A 18 13.82 -0.60 -10.82
CA GLY A 18 12.88 0.52 -10.89
C GLY A 18 11.40 0.13 -10.93
N PHE A 19 11.09 -1.11 -10.57
CA PHE A 19 9.73 -1.63 -10.51
C PHE A 19 9.17 -1.66 -9.08
N GLY A 20 9.91 -1.18 -8.08
CA GLY A 20 9.44 -1.03 -6.69
C GLY A 20 8.86 0.35 -6.42
N TRP A 21 7.74 0.38 -5.69
CA TRP A 21 6.95 1.59 -5.44
C TRP A 21 6.51 1.68 -3.97
N ALA A 22 6.47 2.90 -3.46
CA ALA A 22 5.90 3.24 -2.17
C ALA A 22 4.80 4.29 -2.35
N MET A 23 3.67 4.06 -1.68
CA MET A 23 2.50 4.92 -1.71
C MET A 23 2.15 5.23 -0.26
N GLY A 24 2.04 6.51 0.08
CA GLY A 24 1.73 6.93 1.44
C GLY A 24 0.70 8.05 1.42
N ASN A 25 -0.33 7.92 2.26
CA ASN A 25 -1.24 9.00 2.56
C ASN A 25 -0.85 9.60 3.92
N ALA A 26 -0.46 10.88 3.91
CA ALA A 26 -0.06 11.59 5.11
C ALA A 26 -1.29 12.25 5.74
N SER A 27 -1.77 11.69 6.86
CA SER A 27 -2.69 12.32 7.81
C SER A 27 -3.91 12.98 7.17
N ALA A 28 -4.94 12.19 6.88
CA ALA A 28 -6.26 12.72 6.55
C ALA A 28 -7.18 12.58 7.77
N ASN A 29 -8.08 13.55 7.94
CA ASN A 29 -9.27 13.35 8.75
C ASN A 29 -10.20 12.50 7.87
N ILE A 30 -10.29 11.21 8.18
CA ILE A 30 -11.00 10.23 7.36
C ILE A 30 -12.41 10.13 7.90
N ASP A 31 -13.40 10.47 7.08
CA ASP A 31 -14.80 10.39 7.47
C ASP A 31 -15.28 8.92 7.53
N THR A 32 -16.40 8.72 8.24
CA THR A 32 -17.37 7.62 8.09
C THR A 32 -17.42 6.89 6.74
N GLY A 33 -16.49 5.97 6.45
CA GLY A 33 -16.56 5.09 5.28
C GLY A 33 -15.56 5.42 4.18
N ASP A 34 -14.67 6.38 4.41
CA ASP A 34 -13.61 6.72 3.48
C ASP A 34 -12.40 5.80 3.69
N THR A 35 -11.81 5.34 2.58
CA THR A 35 -10.63 4.49 2.61
C THR A 35 -9.38 5.36 2.78
N VAL A 36 -8.55 5.03 3.78
CA VAL A 36 -7.31 5.76 4.11
C VAL A 36 -6.37 5.86 2.91
N ILE A 37 -6.11 4.73 2.26
CA ILE A 37 -5.32 4.67 1.03
C ILE A 37 -5.82 3.53 0.16
N MET A 38 -6.02 3.82 -1.12
CA MET A 38 -6.39 2.88 -2.14
C MET A 38 -5.37 2.87 -3.27
N VAL A 39 -5.05 1.68 -3.76
CA VAL A 39 -4.09 1.45 -4.84
C VAL A 39 -4.71 0.51 -5.86
N ARG A 40 -4.70 0.93 -7.11
CA ARG A 40 -5.09 0.14 -8.27
C ARG A 40 -3.91 -0.13 -9.18
N ASN A 41 -3.82 -1.36 -9.67
CA ASN A 41 -2.93 -1.72 -10.75
C ASN A 41 -3.58 -1.38 -12.10
N ASP A 42 -3.07 -0.37 -12.80
CA ASP A 42 -3.53 -0.01 -14.15
C ASP A 42 -2.62 -0.57 -15.26
N ASN A 43 -1.58 -1.32 -14.92
CA ASN A 43 -0.83 -2.05 -15.94
C ASN A 43 -1.75 -3.11 -16.58
N GLU A 44 -1.76 -3.17 -17.91
CA GLU A 44 -2.64 -4.08 -18.67
C GLU A 44 -2.20 -5.56 -18.63
N SER A 45 -0.98 -5.83 -18.17
CA SER A 45 -0.32 -7.13 -18.32
C SER A 45 0.46 -7.62 -17.10
N ARG A 46 1.08 -6.72 -16.33
CA ARG A 46 1.95 -7.10 -15.22
C ARG A 46 1.21 -7.08 -13.89
N PRO A 47 1.31 -8.14 -13.07
CA PRO A 47 0.82 -8.11 -11.71
C PRO A 47 1.67 -7.18 -10.84
N PHE A 48 1.04 -6.59 -9.83
CA PHE A 48 1.69 -5.83 -8.78
C PHE A 48 1.63 -6.61 -7.46
N TYR A 49 2.80 -6.91 -6.90
CA TYR A 49 2.97 -7.69 -5.67
C TYR A 49 3.11 -6.76 -4.48
N ILE A 50 2.18 -6.82 -3.53
CA ILE A 50 2.24 -6.07 -2.28
C ILE A 50 3.29 -6.70 -1.37
N GLN A 51 4.31 -5.93 -1.02
CA GLN A 51 5.35 -6.35 -0.09
C GLN A 51 4.84 -6.24 1.36
N ALA A 52 4.21 -5.11 1.67
CA ALA A 52 3.65 -4.83 2.98
C ALA A 52 2.66 -3.67 2.92
N VAL A 53 1.85 -3.58 3.95
CA VAL A 53 0.94 -2.47 4.18
C VAL A 53 1.08 -2.04 5.62
N GLY A 54 0.80 -0.78 5.92
CA GLY A 54 0.77 -0.35 7.29
C GLY A 54 -0.04 0.92 7.48
N ALA A 55 -0.37 1.16 8.73
CA ALA A 55 -1.11 2.33 9.12
C ALA A 55 -0.78 2.69 10.57
N GLY A 56 -1.06 3.92 10.94
CA GLY A 56 -0.99 4.38 12.31
C GLY A 56 -2.00 5.48 12.56
N THR A 57 -2.43 5.58 13.82
CA THR A 57 -3.36 6.60 14.30
C THR A 57 -3.02 6.95 15.76
N GLU A 58 -3.57 8.04 16.26
CA GLU A 58 -3.49 8.41 17.68
C GLU A 58 -4.47 7.64 18.56
N ASP A 59 -5.55 7.13 17.96
CA ASP A 59 -6.60 6.38 18.64
C ASP A 59 -6.41 4.85 18.56
N LYS A 60 -7.17 4.11 19.37
CA LYS A 60 -7.31 2.66 19.15
C LYS A 60 -8.20 2.43 17.95
N GLY A 61 -7.80 1.53 17.07
CA GLY A 61 -8.60 1.17 15.89
C GLY A 61 -8.28 -0.23 15.39
N GLU A 62 -9.08 -0.71 14.45
CA GLU A 62 -8.76 -1.88 13.64
C GLU A 62 -8.56 -1.41 12.20
N VAL A 63 -7.46 -1.81 11.58
CA VAL A 63 -7.21 -1.56 10.17
C VAL A 63 -7.58 -2.81 9.39
N VAL A 64 -8.27 -2.60 8.28
CA VAL A 64 -8.77 -3.63 7.38
C VAL A 64 -8.15 -3.44 6.01
N VAL A 65 -7.56 -4.51 5.49
CA VAL A 65 -7.07 -4.58 4.11
C VAL A 65 -8.14 -5.28 3.29
N HIS A 66 -8.63 -4.64 2.23
CA HIS A 66 -9.75 -5.16 1.45
C HIS A 66 -9.52 -5.02 -0.06
N ARG A 67 -10.16 -5.87 -0.86
CA ARG A 67 -10.23 -5.72 -2.33
C ARG A 67 -11.40 -4.83 -2.72
N VAL A 68 -11.25 -4.11 -3.82
CA VAL A 68 -12.38 -3.48 -4.52
C VAL A 68 -12.97 -4.50 -5.48
N THR A 69 -14.22 -4.90 -5.26
CA THR A 69 -14.92 -5.91 -6.09
C THR A 69 -15.91 -5.28 -7.09
N ALA A 70 -16.27 -4.02 -6.89
CA ALA A 70 -17.08 -3.23 -7.80
C ALA A 70 -16.22 -2.55 -8.89
N THR A 71 -16.88 -1.89 -9.85
CA THR A 71 -16.19 -1.01 -10.81
C THR A 71 -15.47 0.09 -10.05
N TYR A 72 -14.15 0.15 -10.23
CA TYR A 72 -13.32 1.16 -9.59
C TYR A 72 -13.74 2.58 -10.00
N THR A 73 -13.98 3.44 -9.01
CA THR A 73 -14.21 4.87 -9.19
C THR A 73 -13.09 5.65 -8.53
N ALA A 74 -12.47 6.58 -9.24
CA ALA A 74 -11.46 7.45 -8.65
C ALA A 74 -12.13 8.61 -7.91
N ALA A 75 -12.07 8.60 -6.57
CA ALA A 75 -12.46 9.73 -5.73
C ALA A 75 -11.36 10.04 -4.69
N GLY A 76 -11.53 11.14 -3.95
CA GLY A 76 -10.57 11.57 -2.94
C GLY A 76 -9.36 12.32 -3.50
N THR A 77 -8.25 12.26 -2.75
CA THR A 77 -7.00 12.97 -3.06
C THR A 77 -6.02 12.06 -3.80
N ALA A 78 -5.61 12.45 -5.00
CA ALA A 78 -4.63 11.70 -5.78
C ALA A 78 -3.26 11.63 -5.06
N ILE A 79 -2.73 10.43 -4.92
CA ILE A 79 -1.40 10.15 -4.35
C ILE A 79 -0.45 9.81 -5.49
N THR A 80 0.71 10.46 -5.54
CA THR A 80 1.76 10.12 -6.50
C THR A 80 2.64 9.01 -5.93
N PRO A 81 2.71 7.82 -6.58
CA PRO A 81 3.61 6.76 -6.15
C PRO A 81 5.07 7.18 -6.25
N VAL A 82 5.86 6.81 -5.25
CA VAL A 82 7.29 7.11 -5.18
C VAL A 82 8.08 5.89 -5.64
N ASN A 83 8.91 6.06 -6.67
CA ASN A 83 9.77 5.00 -7.16
C ASN A 83 10.89 4.72 -6.15
N MET A 84 11.12 3.45 -5.83
CA MET A 84 12.10 3.02 -4.83
C MET A 84 13.49 2.71 -5.40
N ARG A 85 13.73 3.02 -6.68
CA ARG A 85 15.04 2.84 -7.29
C ARG A 85 16.08 3.73 -6.64
N PRO A 86 17.26 3.20 -6.29
CA PRO A 86 18.39 4.03 -5.94
C PRO A 86 18.81 4.93 -7.13
N GLY A 87 18.72 6.24 -6.94
CA GLY A 87 19.13 7.26 -7.91
C GLY A 87 17.97 7.99 -8.59
N PHE A 88 18.22 9.23 -9.03
CA PHE A 88 17.21 10.20 -9.50
C PHE A 88 16.59 9.91 -10.89
N LYS A 89 16.52 8.64 -11.32
CA LYS A 89 15.83 8.31 -12.58
C LYS A 89 14.33 8.29 -12.30
N VAL A 90 13.64 9.33 -12.78
CA VAL A 90 12.18 9.41 -12.74
C VAL A 90 11.62 8.29 -13.63
N GLN A 91 10.80 7.44 -13.04
CA GLN A 91 10.01 6.43 -13.75
C GLN A 91 8.54 6.76 -13.50
N THR A 92 7.71 6.58 -14.52
CA THR A 92 6.26 6.76 -14.39
C THR A 92 5.66 5.52 -13.75
N SER A 93 4.77 5.72 -12.79
CA SER A 93 4.04 4.61 -12.17
C SER A 93 2.89 4.16 -13.08
N GLU A 94 2.61 2.86 -13.06
CA GLU A 94 1.43 2.24 -13.67
C GLU A 94 0.36 1.95 -12.59
N LEU A 95 0.48 2.60 -11.43
CA LEU A 95 -0.46 2.53 -10.32
C LEU A 95 -1.26 3.83 -10.24
N THR A 96 -2.57 3.68 -10.02
CA THR A 96 -3.43 4.79 -9.59
C THR A 96 -3.66 4.68 -8.10
N CYS A 97 -3.42 5.77 -7.37
CA CYS A 97 -3.50 5.78 -5.92
C CYS A 97 -4.27 7.00 -5.43
N PHE A 98 -5.15 6.79 -4.46
CA PHE A 98 -5.93 7.85 -3.84
C PHE A 98 -5.93 7.65 -2.32
N GLY A 99 -5.91 8.74 -1.58
CA GLY A 99 -6.22 8.77 -0.16
C GLY A 99 -7.55 9.46 0.05
N ASP A 100 -8.18 9.19 1.19
CA ASP A 100 -9.50 9.75 1.50
C ASP A 100 -10.54 9.36 0.41
N GLU A 101 -10.53 8.08 0.08
CA GLU A 101 -11.25 7.54 -1.07
C GLU A 101 -12.68 7.16 -0.65
N SER A 102 -13.67 7.88 -1.18
CA SER A 102 -15.10 7.74 -0.84
C SER A 102 -15.94 7.08 -1.94
N GLY A 103 -15.33 6.78 -3.09
CA GLY A 103 -16.01 6.32 -4.29
C GLY A 103 -16.14 4.80 -4.41
N ASN A 104 -15.41 4.02 -3.60
CA ASN A 104 -15.43 2.57 -3.67
C ASN A 104 -15.99 1.95 -2.38
N THR A 105 -16.85 0.95 -2.57
CA THR A 105 -17.33 0.13 -1.45
C THR A 105 -16.28 -0.91 -1.08
N GLN A 106 -16.09 -1.10 0.22
CA GLN A 106 -15.29 -2.21 0.75
C GLN A 106 -15.82 -3.56 0.24
N GLY A 107 -14.97 -4.27 -0.50
CA GLY A 107 -15.24 -5.65 -0.93
C GLY A 107 -14.71 -6.67 0.08
N ASP A 108 -14.06 -7.72 -0.42
CA ASP A 108 -13.57 -8.81 0.43
C ASP A 108 -12.42 -8.36 1.33
N ILE A 109 -12.57 -8.62 2.63
CA ILE A 109 -11.53 -8.39 3.63
C ILE A 109 -10.48 -9.51 3.52
N ILE A 110 -9.23 -9.13 3.24
CA ILE A 110 -8.10 -10.05 3.06
C ILE A 110 -7.27 -10.16 4.35
N ALA A 111 -7.17 -9.07 5.11
CA ALA A 111 -6.42 -9.06 6.36
C ALA A 111 -6.92 -7.97 7.31
N LYS A 112 -6.59 -8.14 8.59
CA LYS A 112 -6.90 -7.19 9.66
C LYS A 112 -5.73 -7.07 10.63
N PHE A 113 -5.51 -5.89 11.18
CA PHE A 113 -4.57 -5.69 12.28
C PHE A 113 -5.04 -4.55 13.20
N GLY A 114 -4.89 -4.72 14.50
CA GLY A 114 -5.32 -3.73 15.50
C GLY A 114 -4.23 -2.70 15.79
N LEU A 115 -4.59 -1.42 15.79
CA LEU A 115 -3.77 -0.30 16.24
C LEU A 115 -4.01 0.00 17.72
N SER A 116 -2.93 0.30 18.44
CA SER A 116 -3.00 0.65 19.86
C SER A 116 -2.91 2.17 20.01
N SER A 117 -3.75 2.79 20.85
CA SER A 117 -3.56 4.20 21.23
C SER A 117 -2.23 4.36 21.95
N VAL A 118 -1.44 5.35 21.55
CA VAL A 118 -0.28 5.79 22.32
C VAL A 118 -0.70 6.94 23.19
N THR A 119 -0.93 6.64 24.48
CA THR A 119 -1.45 7.61 25.46
C THR A 119 -0.39 8.60 25.95
N THR A 120 0.86 8.46 25.53
CA THR A 120 1.96 9.35 25.94
C THR A 120 2.97 9.49 24.81
N ASP A 121 2.99 10.67 24.21
CA ASP A 121 4.07 11.35 23.48
C ASP A 121 5.11 10.53 22.67
N GLU A 122 5.19 10.92 21.39
CA GLU A 122 6.29 10.76 20.42
C GLU A 122 6.40 9.51 19.56
N ASN A 123 5.72 8.39 19.87
CA ASN A 123 5.67 7.26 18.95
C ASN A 123 4.24 7.01 18.48
N ARG A 124 3.85 7.53 17.32
CA ARG A 124 2.64 7.05 16.64
C ARG A 124 2.80 5.55 16.44
N ASP A 125 1.90 4.73 16.99
CA ASP A 125 1.95 3.27 16.81
C ASP A 125 1.55 2.97 15.36
N SER A 126 2.55 2.97 14.48
CA SER A 126 2.39 2.45 13.14
C SER A 126 2.61 0.95 13.19
N LYS A 127 1.63 0.18 12.73
CA LYS A 127 1.80 -1.26 12.53
C LYS A 127 1.87 -1.59 11.07
N GLU A 128 2.67 -2.61 10.80
CA GLU A 128 2.90 -3.14 9.47
C GLU A 128 2.44 -4.60 9.42
N LEU A 129 1.75 -4.94 8.34
CA LEU A 129 1.46 -6.30 7.95
C LEU A 129 2.29 -6.63 6.70
N VAL A 130 3.17 -7.62 6.83
CA VAL A 130 4.08 -8.04 5.76
C VAL A 130 3.48 -9.21 4.97
N PHE A 131 3.26 -8.99 3.69
CA PHE A 131 2.77 -10.01 2.76
C PHE A 131 3.91 -10.71 2.01
N ASN A 132 5.10 -10.11 1.92
CA ASN A 132 6.25 -10.64 1.17
C ASN A 132 5.90 -11.05 -0.28
N GLY A 133 5.06 -10.25 -0.95
CA GLY A 133 4.56 -10.52 -2.30
C GLY A 133 3.42 -11.54 -2.36
N GLY A 134 2.93 -12.04 -1.22
CA GLY A 134 1.81 -12.99 -1.17
C GLY A 134 0.44 -12.38 -1.51
N LEU A 135 0.31 -11.05 -1.43
CA LEU A 135 -0.87 -10.33 -1.89
C LEU A 135 -0.58 -9.74 -3.28
N ILE A 136 -1.35 -10.18 -4.27
CA ILE A 136 -1.16 -9.84 -5.68
C ILE A 136 -2.36 -9.01 -6.15
N LEU A 137 -2.07 -7.94 -6.92
CA LEU A 137 -3.04 -7.18 -7.69
C LEU A 137 -2.79 -7.44 -9.18
N ASP A 138 -3.67 -8.24 -9.78
CA ASP A 138 -3.67 -8.44 -11.23
C ASP A 138 -4.08 -7.14 -11.96
N PRO A 139 -3.83 -7.03 -13.28
CA PRO A 139 -4.32 -5.93 -14.09
C PRO A 139 -5.77 -5.52 -13.80
N GLY A 140 -5.97 -4.24 -13.51
CA GLY A 140 -7.27 -3.64 -13.22
C GLY A 140 -7.79 -3.81 -11.78
N GLN A 141 -7.15 -4.64 -10.95
CA GLN A 141 -7.54 -4.86 -9.55
C GLN A 141 -7.06 -3.74 -8.63
N ALA A 142 -7.79 -3.52 -7.53
CA ALA A 142 -7.45 -2.55 -6.50
C ALA A 142 -7.56 -3.12 -5.09
N VAL A 143 -6.75 -2.55 -4.19
CA VAL A 143 -6.75 -2.83 -2.74
C VAL A 143 -6.83 -1.52 -1.96
N GLY A 144 -7.57 -1.54 -0.87
CA GLY A 144 -7.70 -0.44 0.07
C GLY A 144 -7.24 -0.81 1.47
N LEU A 145 -6.72 0.18 2.19
CA LEU A 145 -6.59 0.15 3.65
C LEU A 145 -7.66 1.06 4.23
N ASP A 146 -8.44 0.49 5.12
CA ASP A 146 -9.55 1.14 5.78
C ASP A 146 -9.38 1.04 7.30
N ILE A 147 -9.95 1.97 8.05
CA ILE A 147 -9.96 1.95 9.51
C ILE A 147 -11.40 1.80 10.00
N VAL A 148 -11.61 0.82 10.88
CA VAL A 148 -12.91 0.61 11.50
C VAL A 148 -13.11 1.67 12.58
N GLY A 149 -13.98 2.64 12.29
CA GLY A 149 -14.30 3.78 13.16
C GLY A 149 -13.83 5.11 12.56
N GLU A 150 -13.98 6.19 13.32
CA GLU A 150 -13.63 7.55 12.88
C GLU A 150 -12.49 8.10 13.76
N PRO A 151 -11.22 7.74 13.48
CA PRO A 151 -10.09 8.39 14.14
C PRO A 151 -9.89 9.81 13.57
N GLU A 152 -9.51 10.76 14.43
CA GLU A 152 -9.27 12.16 14.00
C GLU A 152 -8.10 12.27 13.00
N LEU A 153 -7.06 11.45 13.18
CA LEU A 153 -5.91 11.39 12.27
C LEU A 153 -5.45 9.96 12.03
N VAL A 154 -5.39 9.57 10.76
CA VAL A 154 -4.82 8.30 10.33
C VAL A 154 -3.84 8.51 9.16
N HIS A 155 -2.75 7.76 9.17
CA HIS A 155 -1.84 7.65 8.04
C HIS A 155 -1.76 6.20 7.60
N GLY A 156 -1.62 5.99 6.30
CA GLY A 156 -1.56 4.67 5.70
C GLY A 156 -0.48 4.62 4.63
N TYR A 157 0.13 3.46 4.45
CA TYR A 157 1.07 3.22 3.38
C TYR A 157 0.93 1.81 2.81
N ILE A 158 1.24 1.71 1.53
CA ILE A 158 1.36 0.46 0.78
C ILE A 158 2.67 0.54 -0.01
N TRP A 159 3.45 -0.53 0.03
CA TRP A 159 4.59 -0.69 -0.86
C TRP A 159 4.58 -2.07 -1.50
N GLY A 160 5.09 -2.11 -2.71
CA GLY A 160 5.02 -3.28 -3.55
C GLY A 160 5.75 -3.07 -4.87
N TYR A 161 5.82 -4.11 -5.67
CA TYR A 161 6.60 -4.12 -6.90
C TYR A 161 5.85 -4.75 -8.06
N PHE A 162 6.10 -4.25 -9.26
CA PHE A 162 5.72 -4.98 -10.47
C PHE A 162 6.66 -6.14 -10.69
N ASP A 163 6.12 -7.20 -11.31
CA ASP A 163 6.96 -8.28 -11.80
C ASP A 163 8.06 -7.74 -12.72
N ILE A 164 9.25 -8.28 -12.56
CA ILE A 164 10.31 -8.07 -13.53
C ILE A 164 10.14 -9.23 -14.49
N GLU A 165 9.47 -9.01 -15.62
CA GLU A 165 9.56 -10.00 -16.70
C GLU A 165 11.05 -10.24 -16.94
N ASP A 166 11.50 -11.48 -16.75
CA ASP A 166 12.84 -11.87 -17.16
C ASP A 166 12.95 -11.46 -18.62
N ALA A 167 13.89 -10.56 -18.93
CA ALA A 167 14.18 -10.20 -20.30
C ALA A 167 14.66 -11.47 -21.01
N SER A 168 13.72 -12.19 -21.63
CA SER A 168 13.97 -13.40 -22.41
C SER A 168 14.78 -13.07 -23.65
#